data_AF-A0AA95GHZ1-F1
#
_entry.id   AF-A0AA95GHZ1-F1
#
_cell.length_a   1.000
_cell.length_b   1.000
_cell.length_c   1.000
_cell.angle_alpha   90.00
_cell.angle_beta   90.00
_cell.angle_gamma   90.00
#
_symmetry.space_group_name_H-M   'P 1'
#
loop_
_entity.id
_entity.type
_entity.pdbx_description
1 polymer ?
#
loop_
_entity_poly.entity_id
_entity_poly.type
_entity_poly.pdbx_seq_one_letter_code
_entity_poly.pdbx_strand_id
1 'polypeptide(L)' 'MNNKELTYGEKAVGLEFNPSGDSDVFKVKRHIADLIEQLNNFRTYEDNPEIKKCVLLLLPIYKQRKCGLLKR' A
#
# COMPACT_ATOMS: atom_id res chain seq x y z
N MET A 1 12.35 18.77 -11.66
CA MET A 1 11.66 17.50 -11.38
C MET A 1 10.86 17.68 -10.11
N ASN A 2 9.52 17.58 -10.18
CA ASN A 2 8.69 17.66 -8.99
C ASN A 2 8.93 16.39 -8.17
N ASN A 3 9.72 16.49 -7.11
CA ASN A 3 9.93 15.43 -6.14
C ASN A 3 8.65 15.31 -5.28
N LYS A 4 7.57 14.83 -5.91
CA LYS A 4 6.34 14.54 -5.17
C LYS A 4 6.67 13.42 -4.20
N GLU A 5 6.51 13.71 -2.92
CA GLU A 5 6.75 12.71 -1.90
C GLU A 5 5.68 11.61 -2.02
N LEU A 6 6.14 10.37 -2.17
CA LEU A 6 5.24 9.22 -2.23
C LEU A 6 4.47 9.08 -0.92
N THR A 7 3.18 8.73 -1.02
CA THR A 7 2.34 8.46 0.14
C THR A 7 2.77 7.17 0.86
N TYR A 8 2.24 6.91 2.06
CA TYR A 8 2.56 5.71 2.81
C TYR A 8 2.22 4.44 2.01
N GLY A 9 1.04 4.41 1.38
CA GLY A 9 0.60 3.31 0.53
C GLY A 9 1.47 3.08 -0.69
N GLU A 10 1.88 4.15 -1.37
CA GLU A 10 2.74 4.06 -2.56
C GLU A 10 4.15 3.52 -2.21
N LYS A 11 4.71 4.00 -1.09
CA LYS A 11 5.97 3.49 -0.53
C LYS A 11 5.85 2.01 -0.14
N ALA A 12 4.69 1.58 0.37
CA ALA A 12 4.46 0.20 0.79
C ALA A 12 4.49 -0.79 -0.38
N VAL A 13 3.82 -0.45 -1.50
CA VAL A 13 3.73 -1.33 -2.68
C VAL A 13 4.89 -1.18 -3.66
N GLY A 14 5.73 -0.15 -3.50
CA GLY A 14 6.76 0.19 -4.48
C GLY A 14 6.13 0.52 -5.83
N LEU A 15 5.31 1.58 -5.86
CA LEU A 15 4.50 1.95 -7.02
C LEU A 15 5.35 2.17 -8.28
N GLU A 16 6.51 2.79 -8.14
CA GLU A 16 7.43 3.10 -9.25
C GLU A 16 8.29 1.91 -9.70
N PHE A 17 8.36 0.83 -8.90
CA PHE A 17 9.13 -0.36 -9.27
C PHE A 17 8.32 -1.24 -10.22
N ASN A 18 8.37 -0.96 -11.52
CA ASN A 18 7.70 -1.76 -12.56
C ASN A 18 8.68 -2.14 -13.69
N PRO A 19 9.58 -3.11 -13.47
CA PRO A 19 10.61 -3.47 -14.46
C PRO A 19 10.03 -4.05 -15.77
N SER A 20 8.81 -4.58 -15.74
CA SER A 20 8.13 -5.10 -16.95
C SER A 20 7.45 -4.01 -17.79
N GLY A 21 7.26 -2.79 -17.25
CA GLY A 21 6.53 -1.71 -17.92
C GLY A 21 5.03 -1.99 -18.12
N ASP A 22 4.50 -3.04 -17.50
CA ASP A 22 3.10 -3.46 -17.68
C ASP A 22 2.13 -2.48 -17.00
N SER A 23 1.18 -1.96 -17.77
CA SER A 23 0.19 -1.00 -17.29
C SER A 23 -0.77 -1.59 -16.26
N ASP A 24 -1.05 -2.89 -16.32
CA ASP A 24 -1.97 -3.55 -15.40
C ASP A 24 -1.29 -3.79 -14.05
N VAL A 25 0.00 -4.11 -14.04
CA VAL A 25 0.81 -4.16 -12.81
C VAL A 25 0.79 -2.80 -12.10
N PHE A 26 0.91 -1.70 -12.84
CA PHE A 26 0.83 -0.36 -12.27
C PHE A 26 -0.57 -0.07 -11.68
N LYS A 27 -1.65 -0.38 -12.41
CA LYS A 27 -3.03 -0.19 -11.92
C LYS A 27 -3.31 -0.97 -10.65
N VAL A 28 -2.91 -2.25 -10.61
CA VAL A 28 -3.09 -3.10 -9.41
C VAL A 28 -2.32 -2.51 -8.23
N LYS A 29 -1.07 -2.10 -8.43
CA LYS A 29 -0.27 -1.45 -7.39
C LYS A 29 -0.91 -0.14 -6.92
N ARG A 30 -1.46 0.67 -7.82
CA ARG A 30 -2.17 1.91 -7.47
C ARG A 30 -3.35 1.63 -6.55
N HIS A 31 -4.23 0.69 -6.91
CA HIS A 31 -5.38 0.35 -6.08
C HIS A 31 -4.99 -0.16 -4.69
N ILE A 32 -3.95 -0.99 -4.61
CA ILE A 32 -3.45 -1.48 -3.32
C ILE A 32 -2.83 -0.32 -2.51
N ALA A 33 -2.09 0.59 -3.15
CA ALA A 33 -1.55 1.78 -2.50
C ALA A 33 -2.68 2.65 -1.91
N ASP A 34 -3.75 2.89 -2.67
CA ASP A 34 -4.89 3.69 -2.23
C ASP A 34 -5.58 3.07 -1.00
N LEU A 35 -5.79 1.76 -1.01
CA LEU A 35 -6.37 1.04 0.13
C LEU A 35 -5.48 1.11 1.37
N ILE A 36 -4.16 0.94 1.21
CA ILE A 36 -3.20 1.06 2.31
C ILE A 36 -3.18 2.48 2.87
N GLU A 37 -3.26 3.50 2.01
CA GLU A 37 -3.33 4.90 2.43
C GLU A 37 -4.60 5.18 3.24
N GLN A 38 -5.75 4.70 2.76
CA GLN A 38 -7.02 4.82 3.49
C GLN A 38 -6.97 4.15 4.86
N LEU A 39 -6.41 2.94 4.93
CA LEU A 39 -6.21 2.23 6.20
C LEU A 39 -5.26 3.02 7.13
N ASN A 40 -4.16 3.57 6.61
CA ASN A 40 -3.25 4.39 7.39
C ASN A 40 -3.93 5.66 7.92
N ASN A 41 -4.84 6.26 7.15
CA ASN A 41 -5.65 7.39 7.58
C ASN A 41 -6.62 7.00 8.71
N PHE A 42 -7.33 5.86 8.61
CA PHE A 42 -8.20 5.38 9.68
C PHE A 42 -7.45 5.16 10.99
N ARG A 43 -6.20 4.67 10.94
CA ARG A 43 -5.37 4.58 12.16
C ARG A 43 -5.18 5.93 12.86
N THR A 44 -5.12 6.99 12.08
CA THR A 44 -4.85 8.35 12.56
C THR A 44 -6.12 9.06 13.03
N TYR A 45 -7.24 8.87 12.33
CA TYR A 45 -8.46 9.65 12.53
C TYR A 45 -9.60 8.92 13.25
N GLU A 46 -9.58 7.59 13.36
CA GLU A 46 -10.67 6.85 14.02
C GLU A 46 -10.47 6.75 15.53
N ASP A 47 -11.47 7.16 16.31
CA ASP A 47 -11.41 7.07 17.77
C ASP A 47 -11.81 5.70 18.30
N ASN A 48 -12.47 4.88 17.47
CA ASN A 48 -12.85 3.54 17.87
C ASN A 48 -11.61 2.61 17.97
N PRO A 49 -11.28 2.10 19.16
CA PRO A 49 -10.10 1.28 19.38
C PRO A 49 -10.13 -0.06 18.62
N GLU A 50 -11.32 -0.63 18.37
CA GLU A 50 -11.45 -1.88 17.62
C GLU A 50 -11.15 -1.68 16.14
N ILE A 51 -11.59 -0.57 15.55
CA ILE A 51 -11.27 -0.21 14.16
C ILE A 51 -9.77 0.00 13.99
N LYS A 52 -9.13 0.73 14.91
CA LYS A 52 -7.67 0.91 14.95
C LYS A 52 -6.93 -0.43 15.02
N LYS A 53 -7.42 -1.39 15.81
CA LYS A 53 -6.83 -2.73 15.95
C LYS A 53 -6.98 -3.56 14.67
N CYS A 54 -8.15 -3.55 14.03
CA CYS A 54 -8.36 -4.22 12.74
C CYS A 54 -7.42 -3.70 11.65
N VAL A 55 -7.31 -2.37 11.54
CA VAL A 55 -6.40 -1.69 10.58
C VAL A 55 -4.94 -2.09 10.82
N LEU A 56 -4.51 -2.14 12.08
CA LEU A 56 -3.15 -2.52 12.45
C LEU A 56 -2.81 -3.97 12.10
N LEU A 57 -3.78 -4.89 12.11
CA LEU A 57 -3.58 -6.29 11.73
C LEU A 57 -3.53 -6.47 10.21
N LEU A 58 -4.25 -5.64 9.44
CA LEU A 58 -4.31 -5.74 7.99
C LEU A 58 -3.04 -5.18 7.30
N LEU A 59 -2.52 -4.04 7.75
CA LEU A 59 -1.35 -3.39 7.14
C LEU A 59 -0.08 -4.29 7.05
N PRO A 60 0.30 -5.07 8.08
CA PRO A 60 1.42 -6.00 8.03
C PRO A 60 1.25 -7.11 7.00
N ILE A 61 0.02 -7.59 6.78
CA ILE A 61 -0.28 -8.65 5.79
C ILE A 61 0.07 -8.15 4.38
N TYR A 62 -0.24 -6.89 4.07
CA TYR A 62 0.14 -6.28 2.80
C TYR A 62 1.64 -5.99 2.71
N LYS A 63 2.30 -5.61 3.82
CA LYS A 63 3.75 -5.33 3.85
C LYS A 63 4.60 -6.61 3.74
N GLN A 64 4.15 -7.73 4.28
CA GLN A 64 4.88 -9.01 4.28
C GLN A 64 4.81 -9.77 2.95
N ARG A 65 3.89 -9.42 2.04
CA ARG A 65 3.85 -10.00 0.69
C ARG A 65 4.78 -9.31 -0.32
N LYS A 66 5.78 -8.56 0.14
CA LYS A 66 6.98 -8.32 -0.67
C LYS A 66 7.66 -9.68 -0.90
N CYS A 67 7.81 -10.08 -2.16
CA CYS A 67 8.67 -11.19 -2.64
C CYS A 67 8.13 -12.64 -2.79
N GLY A 68 6.82 -12.91 -2.84
CA GLY A 68 6.33 -14.29 -3.09
C GLY A 68 5.53 -14.54 -4.38
N LEU A 69 4.71 -13.58 -4.80
CA LEU A 69 3.64 -13.81 -5.80
C LEU A 69 3.93 -13.29 -7.22
N LEU A 70 5.10 -12.68 -7.44
CA LEU A 70 5.58 -12.20 -8.74
C LEU A 70 6.87 -12.90 -9.19
N LYS A 71 7.23 -14.01 -8.54
CA LYS A 71 8.28 -14.93 -8.98
C LYS A 71 7.64 -16.26 -9.35
N ARG A 72 7.12 -16.34 -10.57
CA ARG A 72 7.11 -17.56 -11.36
C ARG A 72 7.57 -17.19 -12.75
#